data_AF-A0A8J3WJI8-F1
#
_entry.id   AF-A0A8J3WJI8-F1
#
_cell.length_a   1.000
_cell.length_b   1.000
_cell.length_c   1.000
_cell.angle_alpha   90.00
_cell.angle_beta   90.00
_cell.angle_gamma   90.00
#
_symmetry.space_group_name_H-M   'P 1'
#
loop_
_entity.id
_entity.type
_entity.pdbx_description
1 polymer ?
#
loop_
_entity_poly.entity_id
_entity_poly.type
_entity_poly.pdbx_seq_one_letter_code
_entity_poly.pdbx_strand_id
1 'polypeptide(L)'
;MELLWRAPRRNTLITWPQAVDDRLERLLAAGLAAQENMSRSQLLAALVVNAEVSPEHVAALVRAYRSMSADALDDTPSSGAVQDWPTVRHPGPRRKVGRRKPHSDVQKARGNRDIGDSRELGSRDVSD
;
A
#
# COMPACT_ATOMS: atom_id res chain seq x y z
N MET A 1 -7.65 -12.23 29.06
CA MET A 1 -6.88 -12.66 27.87
C MET A 1 -6.91 -11.55 26.85
N GLU A 2 -5.75 -11.13 26.36
CA GLU A 2 -5.66 -10.20 25.24
C GLU A 2 -5.90 -10.98 23.94
N LEU A 3 -6.84 -10.53 23.11
CA LEU A 3 -7.16 -11.20 21.84
C LEU A 3 -6.12 -10.77 20.80
N LEU A 4 -5.55 -11.72 20.04
CA LEU A 4 -4.53 -11.43 19.01
C LEU A 4 -4.94 -10.33 18.02
N TRP A 5 -6.23 -10.20 17.71
CA TRP A 5 -6.71 -9.14 16.81
C TRP A 5 -6.62 -7.71 17.40
N ARG A 6 -6.37 -7.57 18.71
CA ARG A 6 -6.15 -6.31 19.42
C ARG A 6 -4.68 -6.00 19.71
N ALA A 7 -3.76 -6.93 19.41
CA ALA A 7 -2.33 -6.74 19.64
C ALA A 7 -1.74 -5.62 18.75
N PRO A 8 -0.58 -5.04 19.11
CA PRO A 8 0.09 -4.02 18.30
C PRO A 8 0.29 -4.44 16.84
N ARG A 9 -0.19 -3.61 15.91
CA ARG A 9 -0.21 -3.93 14.48
C ARG A 9 1.04 -3.41 13.78
N ARG A 10 1.64 -4.24 12.94
CA ARG A 10 2.68 -3.84 11.97
C ARG A 10 2.10 -3.87 10.57
N ASN A 11 2.49 -2.90 9.74
CA ASN A 11 2.09 -2.86 8.34
C ASN A 11 3.16 -3.56 7.49
N THR A 12 2.72 -4.43 6.59
CA THR A 12 3.58 -5.13 5.63
C THR A 12 3.03 -4.88 4.23
N LEU A 13 3.90 -4.48 3.30
CA LEU A 13 3.59 -4.42 1.88
C LEU A 13 4.04 -5.73 1.24
N ILE A 14 3.13 -6.44 0.58
CA ILE A 14 3.41 -7.72 -0.09
C ILE A 14 3.12 -7.54 -1.58
N THR A 15 3.97 -8.11 -2.43
CA THR A 15 3.77 -8.18 -3.88
C THR A 15 3.86 -9.63 -4.31
N TRP A 16 2.89 -10.09 -5.10
CA TRP A 16 2.77 -11.47 -5.58
C TRP A 16 2.18 -11.52 -7.00
N PRO A 17 2.27 -12.66 -7.69
CA PRO A 17 1.56 -12.87 -8.95
C PRO A 17 0.05 -12.70 -8.81
N GLN A 18 -0.62 -12.23 -9.87
CA GLN A 18 -2.07 -11.99 -9.86
C GLN A 18 -2.88 -13.24 -9.48
N ALA A 19 -2.50 -14.41 -9.99
CA ALA A 19 -3.17 -15.68 -9.67
C ALA A 19 -3.18 -16.01 -8.17
N VAL A 20 -2.18 -15.54 -7.40
CA VAL A 20 -2.14 -15.71 -5.93
C VAL A 20 -3.15 -14.78 -5.26
N ASP A 21 -3.30 -13.55 -5.76
CA ASP A 21 -4.30 -12.59 -5.27
C ASP A 21 -5.72 -13.11 -5.55
N ASP A 22 -5.97 -13.59 -6.77
CA ASP A 22 -7.27 -14.15 -7.15
C ASP A 22 -7.62 -15.36 -6.29
N ARG A 23 -6.63 -16.21 -5.97
CA ARG A 23 -6.82 -17.31 -5.02
C ARG A 23 -7.15 -16.82 -3.62
N LEU A 24 -6.53 -15.73 -3.14
CA LEU A 24 -6.88 -15.12 -1.86
C LEU A 24 -8.33 -14.62 -1.85
N GLU A 25 -8.78 -13.99 -2.94
CA GLU A 25 -10.18 -13.55 -3.06
C GLU A 25 -11.16 -14.71 -3.02
N ARG A 26 -10.83 -15.83 -3.66
CA ARG A 26 -11.64 -17.06 -3.56
C ARG A 26 -11.75 -17.55 -2.12
N LEU A 27 -10.65 -17.50 -1.35
CA LEU A 27 -10.67 -17.87 0.08
C LEU A 27 -11.51 -16.91 0.93
N LEU A 28 -11.42 -15.60 0.66
CA LEU A 28 -12.27 -14.62 1.33
C LEU A 28 -13.76 -14.82 1.02
N ALA A 29 -14.09 -15.05 -0.25
CA ALA A 29 -15.48 -15.30 -0.67
C ALA A 29 -16.06 -16.54 0.02
N ALA A 30 -15.26 -17.62 0.13
CA ALA A 30 -15.64 -18.81 0.87
C ALA A 30 -15.89 -18.53 2.37
N GLY A 31 -15.03 -17.76 3.02
CA GLY A 31 -15.22 -17.35 4.41
C GLY A 31 -16.47 -16.50 4.63
N LEU A 32 -16.72 -15.52 3.75
CA LEU A 32 -17.91 -14.68 3.81
C LEU A 32 -19.19 -15.48 3.62
N ALA A 33 -19.16 -16.49 2.76
CA ALA A 33 -20.31 -17.34 2.54
C ALA A 33 -20.59 -18.30 3.71
N ALA A 34 -19.56 -18.63 4.49
CA ALA A 34 -19.71 -19.25 5.81
C ALA A 34 -20.18 -18.28 6.90
N GLN A 35 -20.63 -17.07 6.53
CA GLN A 35 -21.09 -15.99 7.41
C GLN A 35 -20.01 -15.42 8.34
N GLU A 36 -18.73 -15.67 8.05
CA GLU A 36 -17.63 -15.09 8.79
C GLU A 36 -17.20 -13.75 8.18
N ASN A 37 -17.38 -12.67 8.93
CA ASN A 37 -16.96 -11.34 8.50
C ASN A 37 -15.47 -11.14 8.77
N MET A 38 -14.66 -11.27 7.73
CA MET A 38 -13.20 -11.15 7.82
C MET A 38 -12.62 -10.26 6.72
N SER A 39 -11.50 -9.62 7.03
CA SER A 39 -10.67 -8.87 6.08
C SER A 39 -9.53 -9.73 5.53
N ARG A 40 -8.95 -9.32 4.39
CA ARG A 40 -7.71 -9.92 3.82
C ARG A 40 -6.62 -10.10 4.89
N SER A 41 -6.39 -9.06 5.67
CA SER A 41 -5.37 -9.09 6.72
C SER A 41 -5.67 -10.10 7.82
N GLN A 42 -6.95 -10.30 8.18
CA GLN A 42 -7.35 -11.32 9.14
C GLN A 42 -7.21 -12.73 8.56
N LEU A 43 -7.59 -12.94 7.29
CA LEU A 43 -7.39 -14.22 6.62
C LEU A 43 -5.90 -14.57 6.54
N LEU A 44 -5.05 -13.64 6.12
CA LEU A 44 -3.59 -13.83 6.11
C LEU A 44 -3.03 -14.11 7.51
N ALA A 45 -3.47 -13.35 8.52
CA ALA A 45 -3.06 -13.61 9.90
C ALA A 45 -3.49 -15.01 10.38
N ALA A 46 -4.70 -15.45 10.04
CA ALA A 46 -5.19 -16.79 10.38
C ALA A 46 -4.35 -17.87 9.70
N LEU A 47 -4.00 -17.72 8.43
CA LEU A 47 -3.13 -18.65 7.71
C LEU A 47 -1.74 -18.73 8.35
N VAL A 48 -1.15 -17.58 8.69
CA VAL A 48 0.19 -17.54 9.32
C VAL A 48 0.18 -18.15 10.72
N VAL A 49 -0.84 -17.88 11.53
CA VAL A 49 -0.95 -18.42 12.91
C VAL A 49 -1.15 -19.93 12.92
N ASN A 50 -1.82 -20.49 11.90
CA ASN A 50 -2.09 -21.93 11.81
C ASN A 50 -1.05 -22.69 10.96
N ALA A 51 -0.04 -22.01 10.41
CA ALA A 51 1.00 -22.67 9.66
C ALA A 51 1.89 -23.53 10.59
N GLU A 52 2.27 -24.72 10.13
CA GLU A 52 3.21 -25.57 10.86
C GLU A 52 4.62 -24.94 10.83
N VAL A 53 5.22 -24.76 12.01
CA VAL A 53 6.55 -24.16 12.16
C VAL A 53 7.60 -25.26 12.32
N SER A 54 7.89 -25.98 11.23
CA SER A 54 9.05 -26.86 11.14
C SER A 54 9.94 -26.45 9.95
N PRO A 55 11.28 -26.46 10.10
CA PRO A 55 12.20 -26.04 9.03
C PRO A 55 11.97 -26.81 7.72
N GLU A 56 11.69 -28.11 7.82
CA GLU A 56 11.47 -29.01 6.70
C GLU A 56 10.15 -28.67 5.98
N HIS A 57 9.08 -28.41 6.74
CA HIS A 57 7.78 -28.05 6.18
C HIS A 57 7.82 -26.70 5.45
N VAL A 58 8.44 -25.69 6.06
CA VAL A 58 8.57 -24.36 5.43
C VAL A 58 9.39 -24.45 4.15
N ALA A 59 10.51 -25.19 4.16
CA ALA A 59 11.31 -25.41 2.96
C ALA A 59 10.52 -26.15 1.86
N ALA A 60 9.71 -27.15 2.22
CA ALA A 60 8.85 -27.86 1.29
C ALA A 60 7.80 -26.94 0.66
N LEU A 61 7.11 -26.11 1.46
CA LEU A 61 6.13 -25.13 0.97
C LEU A 61 6.76 -24.15 -0.03
N VAL A 62 7.94 -23.61 0.29
CA VAL A 62 8.63 -22.67 -0.60
C VAL A 62 9.06 -23.34 -1.90
N ARG A 63 9.57 -24.58 -1.84
CA ARG A 63 9.95 -25.33 -3.05
C ARG A 63 8.73 -25.60 -3.92
N ALA A 64 7.62 -26.07 -3.33
CA ALA A 64 6.38 -26.32 -4.03
C ALA A 64 5.87 -25.06 -4.74
N TYR A 65 5.82 -23.93 -4.04
CA TYR A 65 5.43 -22.64 -4.62
C TYR A 65 6.34 -22.24 -5.80
N ARG A 66 7.67 -22.39 -5.66
CA ARG A 66 8.63 -22.05 -6.73
C ARG A 66 8.55 -22.98 -7.94
N SER A 67 8.03 -24.19 -7.78
CA SER A 67 7.84 -25.17 -8.87
C SER A 67 6.46 -25.10 -9.53
N MET A 68 5.51 -24.33 -8.98
CA MET A 68 4.18 -24.19 -9.57
C MET A 68 4.23 -23.40 -10.88
N SER A 69 3.47 -23.85 -11.88
CA SER A 69 3.18 -23.06 -13.08
C SER A 69 2.17 -21.96 -12.75
N ALA A 70 2.15 -20.90 -13.58
CA ALA A 70 1.23 -19.78 -13.39
C ALA A 70 -0.25 -20.23 -13.39
N ASP A 71 -0.58 -21.26 -14.16
CA ASP A 71 -1.95 -21.76 -14.36
C ASP A 71 -2.37 -22.77 -13.26
N ALA A 72 -1.44 -23.27 -12.44
CA ALA A 72 -1.72 -24.30 -11.45
C ALA A 72 -2.76 -23.89 -10.39
N LEU A 73 -2.95 -22.58 -10.18
CA LEU A 73 -3.91 -22.02 -9.23
C LEU A 73 -5.32 -21.85 -9.82
N ASP A 74 -5.44 -21.92 -11.16
CA ASP A 74 -6.70 -21.81 -11.89
C ASP A 74 -7.32 -23.19 -12.14
N ASP A 75 -6.49 -24.23 -12.26
CA ASP A 75 -6.90 -25.61 -12.51
C ASP A 75 -7.40 -26.40 -11.29
N THR A 76 -7.40 -25.81 -10.09
CA THR A 76 -7.97 -26.51 -8.93
C THR A 76 -9.49 -26.57 -9.09
N PRO A 77 -10.09 -27.73 -9.39
CA PRO A 77 -11.53 -27.83 -9.51
C PRO A 77 -12.10 -27.51 -8.14
N SER A 78 -13.10 -26.62 -8.08
CA SER A 78 -14.01 -26.55 -6.94
C SER A 78 -14.66 -27.93 -6.77
N SER A 79 -13.99 -28.82 -6.06
CA SER A 79 -14.50 -30.13 -5.70
C SER A 79 -15.58 -29.90 -4.65
N GLY A 80 -16.80 -29.71 -5.14
CA GLY A 80 -17.97 -29.39 -4.33
C GLY A 80 -18.70 -28.15 -4.86
N ALA A 81 -19.43 -28.34 -5.97
CA ALA A 81 -20.32 -27.37 -6.60
C ALA A 81 -19.63 -26.07 -7.08
N VAL A 82 -20.06 -25.60 -8.24
CA VAL A 82 -19.94 -24.18 -8.59
C VAL A 82 -20.86 -23.44 -7.61
N GLN A 83 -20.40 -23.24 -6.37
CA GLN A 83 -21.05 -22.33 -5.45
C GLN A 83 -20.67 -20.93 -5.93
N ASP A 84 -21.64 -20.28 -6.57
CA ASP A 84 -21.61 -18.86 -6.89
C ASP A 84 -21.48 -18.07 -5.58
N TRP A 85 -20.25 -17.96 -5.09
CA TRP A 85 -19.95 -17.21 -3.90
C TRP A 85 -20.10 -15.71 -4.19
N PRO A 86 -20.64 -14.94 -3.23
CA PRO A 86 -20.85 -13.52 -3.43
C PRO A 86 -19.54 -12.82 -3.79
N THR A 87 -19.54 -12.09 -4.90
CA THR A 87 -18.41 -11.27 -5.33
C THR A 87 -18.07 -10.26 -4.23
N VAL A 88 -16.86 -10.33 -3.69
CA VAL A 88 -16.39 -9.43 -2.63
C VAL A 88 -16.34 -8.00 -3.16
N ARG A 89 -17.21 -7.11 -2.68
CA ARG A 89 -17.15 -5.69 -3.02
C ARG A 89 -16.12 -4.99 -2.13
N HIS A 90 -15.02 -4.53 -2.72
CA HIS A 90 -14.05 -3.71 -2.00
C HIS A 90 -14.56 -2.27 -1.83
N PRO A 91 -14.49 -1.70 -0.62
CA PRO A 91 -14.59 -0.26 -0.44
C PRO A 91 -13.45 0.41 -1.21
N GLY A 92 -13.79 1.22 -2.22
CA GLY A 92 -12.81 1.93 -3.03
C GLY A 92 -11.90 2.85 -2.19
N PRO A 93 -10.78 3.32 -2.76
CA PRO A 93 -9.82 4.18 -2.07
C PRO A 93 -10.52 5.40 -1.46
N ARG A 94 -10.56 5.48 -0.12
CA ARG A 94 -11.06 6.66 0.59
C ARG A 94 -10.10 7.82 0.31
N ARG A 95 -10.54 8.79 -0.50
CA ARG A 95 -9.85 10.08 -0.68
C ARG A 95 -9.64 10.70 0.71
N LYS A 96 -8.40 10.82 1.15
CA LYS A 96 -8.04 11.67 2.28
C LYS A 96 -8.40 13.11 1.87
N VAL A 97 -9.50 13.63 2.41
CA VAL A 97 -9.83 15.06 2.30
C VAL A 97 -8.63 15.81 2.88
N GLY A 98 -7.93 16.54 2.02
CA GLY A 98 -6.68 17.21 2.35
C GLY A 98 -6.89 18.20 3.49
N ARG A 99 -6.11 18.03 4.56
CA ARG A 99 -5.96 19.01 5.63
C ARG A 99 -5.28 20.25 5.02
N ARG A 100 -6.05 21.27 4.65
CA ARG A 100 -5.50 22.60 4.29
C ARG A 100 -4.66 23.09 5.47
N LYS A 101 -3.37 23.31 5.26
CA LYS A 101 -2.53 24.05 6.22
C LYS A 101 -2.94 25.53 6.15
N PRO A 102 -3.26 26.19 7.28
CA PRO A 102 -3.45 27.64 7.28
C PRO A 102 -2.11 28.32 7.01
N HIS A 103 -2.16 29.32 6.14
CA HIS A 103 -1.05 30.16 5.71
C HIS A 103 -0.71 31.14 6.83
N SER A 104 0.44 30.97 7.49
CA SER A 104 0.99 31.96 8.42
C SER A 104 2.43 32.30 8.04
N ASP A 105 2.56 33.53 7.56
CA ASP A 105 3.68 34.47 7.76
C ASP A 105 5.12 34.03 7.44
N VAL A 106 5.69 34.56 6.34
CA VAL A 106 7.01 35.21 6.35
C VAL A 106 7.11 36.18 5.16
N GLN A 107 7.01 37.50 5.41
CA GLN A 107 7.83 38.48 4.68
C GLN A 107 7.99 39.77 5.51
N LYS A 108 8.87 39.64 6.49
CA LYS A 108 9.51 40.75 7.20
C LYS A 108 10.88 40.97 6.54
N ALA A 109 11.02 42.03 5.76
CA ALA A 109 12.31 42.68 5.45
C ALA A 109 12.09 44.03 4.76
N ARG A 110 11.60 45.02 5.52
CA ARG A 110 11.92 46.43 5.24
C ARG A 110 13.20 46.74 6.01
N GLY A 111 14.25 47.18 5.32
CA GLY A 111 15.50 47.56 5.98
C GLY A 111 16.70 47.70 5.04
N ASN A 112 16.75 48.85 4.35
CA ASN A 112 17.92 49.71 4.15
C ASN A 112 19.31 49.09 3.90
N ARG A 113 19.91 49.41 2.74
CA ARG A 113 21.32 49.81 2.66
C ARG A 113 21.62 50.57 1.36
N ASP A 114 21.84 51.87 1.54
CA ASP A 114 22.63 52.73 0.68
C ASP A 114 24.05 52.16 0.51
N ILE A 115 24.51 52.02 -0.74
CA ILE A 115 25.91 52.21 -1.14
C ILE A 115 25.86 52.81 -2.55
N GLY A 116 26.14 54.11 -2.66
CA GLY A 116 26.52 54.72 -3.92
C GLY A 116 27.98 54.40 -4.24
N ASP A 117 28.32 54.23 -5.51
CA ASP A 117 29.58 54.72 -6.04
C ASP A 117 29.53 54.86 -7.58
N SER A 118 29.61 56.11 -8.00
CA SER A 118 30.28 56.69 -9.17
C SER A 118 30.65 55.78 -10.35
N ARG A 119 30.04 56.04 -11.50
CA ARG A 119 30.73 55.98 -12.80
C ARG A 119 30.37 57.21 -13.64
N GLU A 120 31.26 58.19 -13.57
CA GLU A 120 31.49 59.16 -14.63
C GLU A 120 31.88 58.43 -15.92
N LEU A 121 31.28 58.80 -17.06
CA LEU A 121 31.96 58.83 -18.36
C LEU A 121 31.26 59.84 -19.29
N GLY A 122 31.89 61.00 -19.45
CA GLY A 122 32.13 61.64 -20.75
C GLY A 122 30.98 62.41 -21.39
N SER A 123 30.75 63.66 -20.94
CA SER A 123 30.20 64.71 -21.79
C SER A 123 31.16 64.99 -22.95
N ARG A 124 30.64 64.91 -24.17
CA ARG A 124 31.31 65.35 -25.40
C ARG A 124 31.22 66.87 -25.49
N ASP A 125 32.37 67.51 -25.64
CA ASP A 125 32.51 68.89 -26.10
C ASP A 125 31.85 69.06 -27.47
N VAL A 126 31.07 70.14 -27.59
CA VAL A 126 30.62 70.74 -28.86
C VAL A 126 31.13 72.17 -28.87
N SER A 127 31.98 72.41 -29.86
CA SER A 127 32.40 73.64 -30.56
C SER A 127 31.90 75.01 -30.07
N ASP A 128 32.81 75.98 -29.95
CA ASP A 128 33.15 76.96 -31.01
C ASP A 128 34.53 77.59 -30.75
#